data_AF-A0A960DQW9-F1
#
_entry.id   AF-A0A960DQW9-F1
#
_cell.length_a   1.000
_cell.length_b   1.000
_cell.length_c   1.000
_cell.angle_alpha   90.00
_cell.angle_beta   90.00
_cell.angle_gamma   90.00
#
_symmetry.space_group_name_H-M   'P 1'
#
loop_
_entity.id
_entity.type
_entity.pdbx_description
1 polymer ?
#
loop_
_entity_poly.entity_id
_entity_poly.type
_entity_poly.pdbx_seq_one_letter_code
_entity_poly.pdbx_strand_id
1 'polypeptide(L)' 'GLDMVAEGVESVHQLQVLSDLGCMKAQGFLISHPVPPDAMRSTVAALERLGHFPGLRPSTVSPGS' A
#
# COMPACT_ATOMS: atom_id res chain seq x y z
N GLY A 1 -6.20 -16.97 -9.82
CA GLY A 1 -6.23 -15.58 -10.30
C GLY A 1 -4.81 -15.10 -10.48
N LEU A 2 -4.60 -14.09 -11.34
CA LEU A 2 -3.30 -13.45 -11.51
C LEU A 2 -3.06 -12.46 -10.36
N ASP A 3 -1.84 -12.41 -9.85
CA ASP A 3 -1.42 -11.45 -8.83
C ASP A 3 -1.01 -10.14 -9.53
N MET A 4 -1.70 -9.05 -9.24
CA MET A 4 -1.52 -7.75 -9.91
C MET A 4 -0.93 -6.72 -8.96
N VAL A 5 0.01 -5.91 -9.46
CA VAL A 5 0.59 -4.76 -8.77
C VAL A 5 0.27 -3.50 -9.58
N ALA A 6 -0.37 -2.52 -8.97
CA ALA A 6 -0.59 -1.22 -9.58
C ALA A 6 0.62 -0.30 -9.32
N GLU A 7 1.31 0.13 -10.37
CA GLU A 7 2.45 1.05 -10.28
C GLU A 7 2.01 2.50 -10.55
N GLY A 8 2.74 3.46 -9.97
CA GLY A 8 2.46 4.90 -10.14
C GLY A 8 1.37 5.47 -9.24
N VAL A 9 1.15 4.89 -8.04
CA VAL A 9 0.16 5.40 -7.08
C VAL A 9 0.71 6.61 -6.31
N GLU A 10 0.15 7.78 -6.56
CA GLU A 10 0.64 9.07 -6.06
C GLU A 10 -0.38 9.78 -5.16
N SER A 11 -1.62 9.28 -5.08
CA SER A 11 -2.70 9.90 -4.29
C SER A 11 -3.57 8.87 -3.58
N VAL A 12 -4.14 9.27 -2.44
CA VAL A 12 -5.09 8.44 -1.67
C VAL A 12 -6.30 8.05 -2.54
N HIS A 13 -6.76 8.93 -3.42
CA HIS A 13 -7.86 8.64 -4.33
C HIS A 13 -7.54 7.48 -5.30
N GLN A 14 -6.34 7.47 -5.90
CA GLN A 14 -5.92 6.34 -6.75
C GLN A 14 -5.87 5.03 -5.97
N LEU A 15 -5.34 5.05 -4.74
CA LEU A 15 -5.29 3.86 -3.89
C LEU A 15 -6.69 3.35 -3.54
N GLN A 16 -7.64 4.24 -3.27
CA GLN A 16 -9.03 3.88 -2.99
C GLN A 16 -9.69 3.22 -4.20
N VAL A 17 -9.56 3.80 -5.40
CA VAL A 17 -10.09 3.21 -6.64
C VAL A 17 -9.50 1.81 -6.89
N LEU A 18 -8.19 1.63 -6.68
CA LEU A 18 -7.53 0.33 -6.81
C LEU A 18 -8.08 -0.69 -5.80
N SER A 19 -8.31 -0.27 -4.56
CA SER A 19 -8.92 -1.11 -3.53
C SER A 19 -10.34 -1.54 -3.91
N ASP A 20 -11.15 -0.61 -4.42
CA ASP A 20 -12.54 -0.88 -4.83
C ASP A 20 -12.60 -1.85 -6.04
N LEU A 21 -11.57 -1.83 -6.89
CA LEU A 21 -11.37 -2.78 -8.00
C LEU A 21 -10.75 -4.12 -7.56
N GLY A 22 -10.46 -4.30 -6.26
CA GLY A 22 -9.86 -5.51 -5.70
C GLY A 22 -8.36 -5.66 -5.94
N CYS A 23 -7.66 -4.59 -6.34
CA CYS A 23 -6.21 -4.59 -6.46
C CYS A 23 -5.57 -4.43 -5.07
N MET A 24 -4.87 -5.47 -4.62
CA MET A 24 -4.34 -5.55 -3.24
C MET A 24 -2.89 -5.08 -3.11
N LYS A 25 -2.21 -4.77 -4.22
CA LYS A 25 -0.79 -4.39 -4.22
C LYS A 25 -0.58 -3.14 -5.05
N ALA A 26 0.18 -2.20 -4.50
CA ALA A 26 0.49 -0.95 -5.15
C ALA A 26 1.95 -0.53 -4.90
N GLN A 27 2.49 0.20 -5.85
CA GLN A 27 3.75 0.93 -5.75
C GLN A 27 3.52 2.37 -6.21
N GLY A 28 4.07 3.34 -5.47
CA GLY A 28 4.16 4.71 -5.94
C GLY A 28 4.54 5.67 -4.84
N PHE A 29 4.66 6.95 -5.18
CA PHE A 29 5.19 7.99 -4.29
C PHE A 29 4.30 8.28 -3.09
N LEU A 30 3.02 7.89 -3.14
CA LEU A 30 2.14 7.91 -1.97
C LEU A 30 2.67 7.00 -0.86
N ILE A 31 3.26 5.87 -1.21
CA ILE A 31 3.75 4.84 -0.28
C ILE A 31 5.20 5.16 0.12
N SER A 32 6.06 5.35 -0.89
CA SER A 32 7.46 5.70 -0.69
C SER A 32 8.04 6.25 -1.99
N HIS A 33 8.90 7.25 -1.87
CA HIS A 33 9.77 7.63 -2.98
C HIS A 33 10.86 6.56 -3.18
N PRO A 34 11.51 6.48 -4.36
CA PRO A 34 12.69 5.65 -4.55
C PRO A 34 13.75 5.99 -3.51
N VAL A 35 14.27 4.98 -2.83
CA VAL A 35 15.28 5.17 -1.79
C VAL A 35 16.64 4.63 -2.24
N PRO A 36 17.75 5.19 -1.73
CA PRO A 36 19.07 4.64 -1.94
C PRO A 36 19.15 3.16 -1.49
N PRO A 37 19.99 2.32 -2.14
CA PRO A 37 20.09 0.89 -1.82
C PRO A 37 20.43 0.59 -0.35
N ASP A 38 21.28 1.40 0.26
CA ASP A 38 21.67 1.31 1.66
C ASP A 38 20.53 1.68 2.64
N ALA A 39 19.54 2.45 2.18
CA ALA A 39 18.35 2.83 2.94
C ALA A 39 17.15 1.86 2.75
N MET A 40 17.24 0.87 1.85
CA MET A 40 16.13 -0.05 1.57
C MET A 40 15.64 -0.76 2.82
N ARG A 41 16.56 -1.34 3.60
CA ARG A 41 16.20 -2.16 4.78
C ARG A 41 15.51 -1.32 5.86
N SER A 42 16.02 -0.12 6.13
CA SER A 42 15.44 0.76 7.15
C SER A 42 14.08 1.32 6.71
N THR A 43 13.95 1.65 5.41
CA THR A 43 12.68 2.10 4.82
C THR A 43 11.60 1.02 4.92
N VAL A 44 11.91 -0.23 4.53
CA VAL A 44 10.97 -1.35 4.64
C VAL A 44 10.56 -1.57 6.09
N ALA A 45 11.52 -1.61 7.02
CA ALA A 45 11.21 -1.78 8.45
C ALA A 45 10.33 -0.64 9.01
N ALA A 46 10.46 0.59 8.49
CA ALA A 46 9.59 1.70 8.88
C ALA A 46 8.17 1.54 8.33
N LEU A 47 8.02 1.14 7.06
CA LEU A 47 6.72 0.88 6.42
C LEU A 47 5.97 -0.27 7.12
N GLU A 48 6.68 -1.34 7.49
CA GLU A 48 6.11 -2.43 8.27
C GLU A 48 5.52 -1.92 9.59
N ARG A 49 6.28 -1.10 10.35
CA ARG A 49 5.78 -0.53 11.62
C ARG A 49 4.55 0.34 11.42
N LEU A 50 4.49 1.13 10.35
CA LEU A 50 3.32 1.96 10.01
C LEU A 50 2.08 1.08 9.76
N GLY A 51 2.21 0.00 9.00
CA GLY A 51 1.10 -0.93 8.73
C GLY A 51 0.55 -1.63 9.98
N HIS A 52 1.36 -1.75 11.04
CA HIS A 52 0.91 -2.30 12.32
C HIS A 52 0.18 -1.30 13.21
N PHE A 53 0.23 0.00 12.89
CA PHE A 53 -0.43 1.02 13.69
C PHE A 53 -1.95 0.77 13.72
N PRO A 54 -2.57 0.68 14.91
CA PRO A 54 -3.99 0.31 15.03
C PRO A 54 -4.93 1.21 14.21
N GLY A 55 -4.58 2.48 14.03
CA GLY A 55 -5.35 3.46 13.24
C GLY A 55 -5.13 3.40 11.72
N LEU A 56 -4.22 2.57 11.22
CA LEU A 56 -3.94 2.41 9.77
C LEU A 56 -4.38 1.04 9.23
N ARG A 57 -4.88 0.15 10.09
CA ARG A 57 -5.48 -1.10 9.64
C ARG A 57 -6.76 -0.76 8.88
N PRO A 58 -6.89 -1.16 7.61
CA PRO A 58 -8.18 -1.08 6.94
C PRO A 58 -9.17 -1.85 7.82
N SER A 59 -10.26 -1.20 8.24
CA SER A 59 -11.44 -1.91 8.71
C SER A 59 -11.76 -2.92 7.62
N THR A 60 -11.57 -4.21 7.92
CA THR A 60 -11.89 -5.28 6.98
C THR A 60 -13.27 -4.99 6.41
N VAL A 61 -13.37 -4.69 5.11
CA VAL A 61 -14.64 -4.78 4.40
C VAL A 61 -15.07 -6.22 4.60
N SER A 62 -16.11 -6.43 5.40
CA SER A 62 -16.81 -7.71 5.45
C SER A 62 -17.31 -8.00 4.03
N PRO A 63 -16.95 -9.14 3.42
CA PRO A 63 -17.61 -9.54 2.20
C PRO A 63 -19.05 -9.94 2.56
N GLY A 64 -20.02 -9.09 2.23
CA GLY A 64 -21.45 -9.46 2.25
C GLY A 64 -22.36 -8.53 3.04
N SER A 65 -23.07 -7.68 2.30
CA SER A 65 -24.52 -7.48 2.41
C SER A 65 -25.07 -7.34 1.00
#